data_AF-A0A6D2GCB9-F1
#
_entry.id   AF-A0A6D2GCB9-F1
#
_cell.length_a   1.000
_cell.length_b   1.000
_cell.length_c   1.000
_cell.angle_alpha   90.00
_cell.angle_beta   90.00
_cell.angle_gamma   90.00
#
_symmetry.space_group_name_H-M   'P 1'
#
loop_
_entity.id
_entity.type
_entity.pdbx_description
1 polymer ?
#
loop_
_entity_poly.entity_id
_entity_poly.type
_entity_poly.pdbx_seq_one_letter_code
_entity_poly.pdbx_strand_id
1 'polypeptide(L)'
;MGDKVIMKIYSRFTVKPVGLDDCSSIDLTKYAYVIKFCDASGQQSILHEDAKSHFLKSGESKLHCFEYNGNKLELPLVRCDIYFEEIITDKNIFVNSFSNDNATNNWTVFNKKFSKGLTTNSNNFDKICNISKHRVFIDSQFPVGDPFDPFEKSKIERQLKARLAHVSSPQDYMSNQYPDQNRSSLCGPAAFLYALLIDNPQLYSQYIKDLWNSGKAMLGSLKVTPSHGCCHPVKYTKTSGETLVPAIDWISMASLRDNENHSFDYSSPTDTLSGATLPDAIAGWVNSVGSKVVYNSGTSLVLSWPIEQVIWLNNYISPDYHVAVLINDGLISDSWNMTPTHWIMWTGKVTTMQSKQPVDKNTPDNTLVDLELFSWGNIAYLSQYGKSHTLKDFCKYIYGAVIFKKIP
;
A
#
# COMPACT_ATOMS: atom_id res chain seq x y z
N MET A 1 -39.60 48.19 24.72
CA MET A 1 -39.35 46.76 24.46
C MET A 1 -39.23 46.61 22.96
N GLY A 2 -38.07 46.19 22.47
CA GLY A 2 -37.87 45.87 21.05
C GLY A 2 -37.31 44.47 20.97
N ASP A 3 -38.01 43.57 20.29
CA ASP A 3 -37.62 42.17 20.25
C ASP A 3 -36.31 41.98 19.47
N LYS A 4 -35.37 41.28 20.09
CA LYS A 4 -34.06 40.99 19.51
C LYS A 4 -34.26 39.99 18.37
N VAL A 5 -34.28 40.46 17.12
CA VAL A 5 -34.43 39.59 15.94
C VAL A 5 -33.19 38.71 15.77
N ILE A 6 -33.32 37.42 16.08
CA ILE A 6 -32.25 36.42 15.92
C ILE A 6 -32.35 35.79 14.51
N MET A 7 -31.42 36.16 13.63
CA MET A 7 -31.22 35.53 12.30
C MET A 7 -30.57 34.14 12.41
N LYS A 8 -30.85 33.26 11.43
CA LYS A 8 -30.37 31.85 11.35
C LYS A 8 -30.15 31.46 9.86
N ILE A 9 -29.05 30.81 9.48
CA ILE A 9 -28.51 30.81 8.08
C ILE A 9 -28.01 29.41 7.61
N TYR A 10 -28.64 28.71 6.63
CA TYR A 10 -28.05 27.44 6.16
C TYR A 10 -26.84 27.69 5.29
N SER A 11 -25.84 26.85 5.50
CA SER A 11 -24.85 26.49 4.52
C SER A 11 -25.03 25.03 4.11
N ARG A 12 -24.97 24.75 2.80
CA ARG A 12 -24.52 23.44 2.32
C ARG A 12 -23.01 23.49 2.25
N PHE A 13 -22.35 22.48 2.82
CA PHE A 13 -20.92 22.28 2.67
C PHE A 13 -20.69 21.10 1.73
N THR A 14 -20.13 21.36 0.55
CA THR A 14 -19.59 20.30 -0.31
C THR A 14 -18.10 20.21 -0.04
N VAL A 15 -17.71 19.29 0.86
CA VAL A 15 -16.28 19.01 1.10
C VAL A 15 -15.77 18.15 -0.05
N LYS A 16 -15.22 18.79 -1.10
CA LYS A 16 -14.42 18.11 -2.11
C LYS A 16 -12.96 18.10 -1.65
N PRO A 17 -12.33 16.92 -1.46
CA PRO A 17 -10.89 16.87 -1.26
C PRO A 17 -10.17 17.28 -2.55
N VAL A 18 -9.31 18.30 -2.48
CA VAL A 18 -8.52 18.74 -3.63
C VAL A 18 -7.30 17.83 -3.77
N GLY A 19 -7.16 17.14 -4.92
CA GLY A 19 -6.02 16.27 -5.20
C GLY A 19 -6.17 14.80 -4.76
N LEU A 20 -7.39 14.37 -4.43
CA LEU A 20 -7.74 12.97 -4.18
C LEU A 20 -8.83 12.51 -5.16
N ASP A 21 -8.78 11.25 -5.58
CA ASP A 21 -9.76 10.66 -6.50
C ASP A 21 -11.14 10.51 -5.83
N ASP A 22 -12.22 10.35 -6.62
CA ASP A 22 -13.64 10.36 -6.17
C ASP A 22 -14.04 9.31 -5.10
N CYS A 23 -13.10 8.49 -4.62
CA CYS A 23 -13.29 7.44 -3.62
C CYS A 23 -12.61 7.71 -2.26
N SER A 24 -11.91 8.84 -2.09
CA SER A 24 -11.18 9.11 -0.84
C SER A 24 -12.10 9.61 0.29
N SER A 25 -12.02 8.93 1.43
CA SER A 25 -12.86 9.13 2.61
C SER A 25 -12.10 9.88 3.72
N ILE A 26 -12.51 11.11 4.05
CA ILE A 26 -12.01 11.86 5.21
C ILE A 26 -12.90 11.54 6.42
N ASP A 27 -12.32 11.03 7.51
CA ASP A 27 -13.03 10.77 8.78
C ASP A 27 -13.18 12.06 9.59
N LEU A 28 -14.23 12.82 9.30
CA LEU A 28 -14.52 14.08 9.99
C LEU A 28 -14.93 13.91 11.47
N THR A 29 -14.97 12.69 12.02
CA THR A 29 -15.38 12.45 13.41
C THR A 29 -14.22 12.45 14.41
N LYS A 30 -12.98 12.47 13.91
CA LYS A 30 -11.74 12.45 14.72
C LYS A 30 -11.15 13.83 15.02
N TYR A 31 -11.69 14.90 14.45
CA TYR A 31 -11.14 16.25 14.56
C TYR A 31 -12.10 17.20 15.29
N ALA A 32 -11.54 18.11 16.10
CA ALA A 32 -12.25 19.29 16.57
C ALA A 32 -12.02 20.44 15.58
N TYR A 33 -13.10 21.08 15.11
CA TYR A 33 -13.04 22.14 14.11
C TYR A 33 -13.21 23.52 14.74
N VAL A 34 -12.30 24.43 14.41
CA VAL A 34 -12.47 25.88 14.65
C VAL A 34 -12.72 26.56 13.31
N ILE A 35 -13.91 27.17 13.17
CA ILE A 35 -14.27 27.95 11.98
C ILE A 35 -13.83 29.39 12.22
N LYS A 36 -12.86 29.87 11.43
CA LYS A 36 -12.37 31.25 11.48
C LYS A 36 -12.84 32.01 10.24
N PHE A 37 -13.56 33.11 10.45
CA PHE A 37 -13.87 34.06 9.37
C PHE A 37 -12.67 35.02 9.22
N CYS A 38 -12.07 35.05 8.04
CA CYS A 38 -10.99 35.96 7.70
C CYS A 38 -11.49 37.03 6.72
N ASP A 39 -10.93 38.24 6.78
CA ASP A 39 -11.20 39.25 5.76
C ASP A 39 -10.53 38.88 4.42
N ALA A 40 -11.04 39.47 3.33
CA ALA A 40 -10.59 39.16 1.97
C ALA A 40 -9.16 39.64 1.65
N SER A 41 -8.52 40.43 2.52
CA SER A 41 -7.14 40.92 2.34
C SER A 41 -6.07 39.97 2.90
N GLY A 42 -6.47 38.96 3.67
CA GLY A 42 -5.56 37.94 4.21
C GLY A 42 -4.86 38.34 5.52
N GLN A 43 -5.24 39.44 6.16
CA GLN A 43 -4.83 39.70 7.54
C GLN A 43 -5.66 38.87 8.54
N GLN A 44 -5.00 38.40 9.60
CA GLN A 44 -5.66 37.64 10.66
C GLN A 44 -6.12 38.57 11.78
N SER A 45 -7.36 39.05 11.70
CA SER A 45 -8.04 39.76 12.80
C SER A 45 -9.28 39.00 13.26
N ILE A 46 -9.70 39.18 14.51
CA ILE A 46 -10.96 38.62 15.04
C ILE A 46 -12.05 39.65 14.77
N LEU A 47 -13.01 39.32 13.91
CA LEU A 47 -14.11 40.21 13.53
C LEU A 47 -15.11 40.35 14.69
N HIS A 48 -15.24 41.57 15.21
CA HIS A 48 -16.40 42.01 16.02
C HIS A 48 -17.54 42.53 15.12
N GLU A 49 -18.70 42.83 15.72
CA GLU A 49 -20.07 42.94 15.18
C GLU A 49 -20.35 43.57 13.78
N ASP A 50 -19.41 44.22 13.11
CA ASP A 50 -19.61 44.91 11.81
C ASP A 50 -19.52 44.01 10.56
N ALA A 51 -19.84 42.71 10.70
CA ALA A 51 -19.81 41.74 9.60
C ALA A 51 -20.79 42.02 8.43
N LYS A 52 -21.63 43.06 8.53
CA LYS A 52 -22.64 43.44 7.52
C LYS A 52 -22.08 44.14 6.28
N SER A 53 -20.92 44.77 6.35
CA SER A 53 -20.41 45.65 5.29
C SER A 53 -19.45 44.99 4.30
N HIS A 54 -18.83 43.85 4.66
CA HIS A 54 -17.72 43.27 3.89
C HIS A 54 -18.10 42.09 2.96
N PHE A 55 -19.38 41.71 2.88
CA PHE A 55 -19.81 40.52 2.11
C PHE A 55 -20.33 40.78 0.68
N LEU A 56 -20.23 42.01 0.16
CA LEU A 56 -20.85 42.38 -1.13
C LEU A 56 -19.86 42.95 -2.15
N LYS A 57 -19.30 42.05 -2.99
CA LYS A 57 -19.21 42.26 -4.46
C LYS A 57 -18.74 41.06 -5.30
N SER A 58 -18.08 40.06 -4.74
CA SER A 58 -17.51 38.93 -5.53
C SER A 58 -17.64 37.53 -4.95
N GLY A 59 -18.22 37.34 -3.75
CA GLY A 59 -18.61 36.01 -3.26
C GLY A 59 -17.49 35.09 -2.73
N GLU A 60 -16.22 35.53 -2.74
CA GLU A 60 -15.11 34.73 -2.20
C GLU A 60 -14.87 34.98 -0.71
N SER A 61 -14.78 33.90 0.08
CA SER A 61 -14.28 33.92 1.46
C SER A 61 -13.39 32.71 1.71
N LYS A 62 -12.15 32.94 2.17
CA LYS A 62 -11.17 31.89 2.43
C LYS A 62 -11.34 31.35 3.85
N LEU A 63 -11.88 30.14 3.95
CA LEU A 63 -11.96 29.40 5.20
C LEU A 63 -10.65 28.64 5.44
N HIS A 64 -10.01 28.88 6.57
CA HIS A 64 -8.80 28.15 6.98
C HIS A 64 -9.14 27.21 8.14
N CYS A 65 -8.97 25.91 7.92
CA CYS A 65 -9.05 24.90 8.97
C CYS A 65 -7.66 24.57 9.52
N PHE A 66 -7.55 24.47 10.85
CA PHE A 66 -6.33 24.08 11.55
C PHE A 66 -6.66 23.02 12.60
N GLU A 67 -5.68 22.15 12.91
CA GLU A 67 -5.77 21.26 14.07
C GLU A 67 -5.63 22.08 15.36
N TYR A 68 -6.48 21.82 16.35
CA TYR A 68 -6.33 22.39 17.69
C TYR A 68 -5.74 21.34 18.63
N ASN A 69 -4.42 21.37 18.78
CA ASN A 69 -3.70 20.65 19.84
C ASN A 69 -3.15 21.67 20.84
N GLY A 70 -3.58 21.56 22.11
CA GLY A 70 -3.53 22.64 23.10
C GLY A 70 -2.15 23.15 23.53
N ASN A 71 -1.04 22.69 22.93
CA ASN A 71 0.32 23.19 23.19
C ASN A 71 1.29 23.09 21.99
N LYS A 72 0.84 22.78 20.76
CA LYS A 72 1.71 22.79 19.58
C LYS A 72 0.99 23.37 18.37
N LEU A 73 1.66 24.32 17.70
CA LEU A 73 1.18 25.02 16.53
C LEU A 73 2.10 24.63 15.36
N GLU A 74 1.70 23.61 14.60
CA GLU A 74 2.46 23.11 13.45
C GLU A 74 1.58 22.90 12.20
N LEU A 75 2.25 22.65 11.07
CA LEU A 75 1.80 22.98 9.72
C LEU A 75 0.65 22.13 9.17
N PRO A 76 -0.17 22.68 8.25
CA PRO A 76 -1.38 22.00 7.76
C PRO A 76 -1.07 20.80 6.87
N LEU A 77 -1.59 19.63 7.25
CA LEU A 77 -1.53 18.40 6.44
C LEU A 77 -2.51 18.38 5.26
N VAL A 78 -3.53 19.25 5.24
CA VAL A 78 -4.51 19.36 4.15
C VAL A 78 -4.90 20.82 3.94
N ARG A 79 -4.87 21.30 2.68
CA ARG A 79 -5.65 22.48 2.26
C ARG A 79 -7.02 22.02 1.81
N CYS A 80 -8.07 22.46 2.50
CA CYS A 80 -9.45 22.37 2.03
C CYS A 80 -9.94 23.79 1.71
N ASP A 81 -9.93 24.15 0.42
CA ASP A 81 -10.62 25.35 -0.05
C ASP A 81 -12.12 25.04 -0.13
N ILE A 82 -12.93 25.75 0.66
CA ILE A 82 -14.39 25.61 0.65
C ILE A 82 -14.97 26.61 -0.35
N TYR A 83 -15.41 26.10 -1.49
CA TYR A 83 -16.10 26.87 -2.52
C TYR A 83 -17.61 26.90 -2.27
N PHE A 84 -18.21 28.07 -2.49
CA PHE A 84 -19.67 28.26 -2.45
C PHE A 84 -20.14 28.58 -3.88
N GLU A 85 -21.02 27.75 -4.44
CA GLU A 85 -21.52 27.93 -5.81
C GLU A 85 -22.64 28.97 -5.93
N GLU A 86 -23.23 29.43 -4.81
CA GLU A 86 -24.36 30.37 -4.78
C GLU A 86 -24.29 31.39 -3.62
N ILE A 87 -25.07 32.48 -3.73
CA ILE A 87 -25.20 33.54 -2.71
C ILE A 87 -26.02 33.03 -1.52
N ILE A 88 -25.46 33.11 -0.30
CA ILE A 88 -26.06 32.62 0.95
C ILE A 88 -27.07 33.61 1.54
N THR A 89 -28.18 33.12 2.12
CA THR A 89 -29.19 33.96 2.82
C THR A 89 -29.83 33.31 4.09
N ASP A 90 -30.31 34.16 5.00
CA ASP A 90 -30.57 33.88 6.43
C ASP A 90 -31.93 33.23 6.78
N LYS A 91 -32.26 32.02 6.30
CA LYS A 91 -33.58 31.39 6.63
C LYS A 91 -33.59 30.11 7.45
N ASN A 92 -32.44 29.61 7.93
CA ASN A 92 -32.29 28.16 7.96
C ASN A 92 -31.10 27.58 8.79
N ILE A 93 -30.91 27.83 10.09
CA ILE A 93 -29.91 27.01 10.85
C ILE A 93 -30.16 26.82 12.33
N PHE A 94 -29.58 25.73 12.82
CA PHE A 94 -29.33 25.47 14.23
C PHE A 94 -27.92 24.90 14.41
N VAL A 95 -27.06 25.68 15.06
CA VAL A 95 -25.85 25.17 15.71
C VAL A 95 -25.97 25.53 17.19
N ASN A 96 -25.96 24.54 18.07
CA ASN A 96 -25.98 24.79 19.50
C ASN A 96 -24.57 25.19 19.93
N SER A 97 -24.38 26.47 20.24
CA SER A 97 -23.22 26.97 20.97
C SER A 97 -23.46 26.81 22.47
N PHE A 98 -22.42 26.40 23.19
CA PHE A 98 -22.36 26.52 24.65
C PHE A 98 -21.36 27.61 24.99
N SER A 99 -21.68 28.49 25.94
CA SER A 99 -20.71 29.44 26.48
C SER A 99 -19.64 28.69 27.26
N ASN A 100 -18.39 29.04 27.02
CA ASN A 100 -17.26 28.59 27.82
C ASN A 100 -16.93 29.73 28.79
N ASP A 101 -17.21 29.54 30.09
CA ASP A 101 -17.14 30.63 31.08
C ASP A 101 -15.69 31.06 31.47
N ASN A 102 -14.69 30.61 30.71
CA ASN A 102 -13.31 31.06 30.85
C ASN A 102 -13.08 32.39 30.12
N ALA A 103 -13.04 33.48 30.88
CA ALA A 103 -12.92 34.88 30.43
C ALA A 103 -11.62 35.26 29.66
N THR A 104 -10.80 34.29 29.27
CA THR A 104 -9.55 34.48 28.51
C THR A 104 -9.59 33.84 27.11
N ASN A 105 -10.69 33.21 26.71
CA ASN A 105 -10.74 32.38 25.50
C ASN A 105 -12.10 32.46 24.77
N ASN A 106 -12.21 33.39 23.82
CA ASN A 106 -13.42 33.65 23.01
C ASN A 106 -13.67 32.59 21.90
N TRP A 107 -13.65 31.30 22.25
CA TRP A 107 -13.89 30.20 21.32
C TRP A 107 -15.24 29.53 21.57
N THR A 108 -16.00 29.26 20.50
CA THR A 108 -17.15 28.34 20.54
C THR A 108 -16.69 26.96 20.08
N VAL A 109 -16.84 25.95 20.94
CA VAL A 109 -16.45 24.56 20.63
C VAL A 109 -17.68 23.77 20.17
N PHE A 110 -17.64 23.22 18.96
CA PHE A 110 -18.74 22.40 18.41
C PHE A 110 -18.52 20.90 18.66
N ASN A 111 -18.98 20.41 19.80
CA ASN A 111 -19.00 18.97 20.11
C ASN A 111 -20.24 18.30 19.50
N LYS A 112 -20.11 17.71 18.30
CA LYS A 112 -21.16 16.85 17.72
C LYS A 112 -20.74 15.38 17.71
N LYS A 113 -21.30 14.61 18.64
CA LYS A 113 -21.25 13.14 18.61
C LYS A 113 -22.25 12.66 17.54
N PHE A 114 -21.77 12.10 16.43
CA PHE A 114 -22.65 11.50 15.42
C PHE A 114 -23.23 10.20 15.97
N SER A 115 -24.53 10.19 16.29
CA SER A 115 -25.27 8.99 16.68
C SER A 115 -25.63 8.13 15.47
N LYS A 116 -25.88 6.82 15.68
CA LYS A 116 -26.38 5.89 14.66
C LYS A 116 -27.54 6.51 13.88
N GLY A 117 -27.41 6.59 12.56
CA GLY A 117 -28.44 7.17 11.69
C GLY A 117 -29.76 6.41 11.70
N LEU A 118 -30.85 7.17 11.62
CA LEU A 118 -32.15 6.70 11.13
C LEU A 118 -32.29 7.18 9.68
N THR A 119 -32.75 6.30 8.79
CA THR A 119 -32.98 6.60 7.38
C THR A 119 -34.19 7.50 7.22
N THR A 120 -34.08 8.57 6.43
CA THR A 120 -35.22 9.40 6.02
C THR A 120 -35.60 9.10 4.57
N ASN A 121 -36.89 8.89 4.30
CA ASN A 121 -37.43 8.39 3.01
C ASN A 121 -37.36 9.41 1.84
N SER A 122 -36.21 10.05 1.62
CA SER A 122 -35.99 11.01 0.53
C SER A 122 -35.01 10.43 -0.49
N ASN A 123 -35.53 10.00 -1.64
CA ASN A 123 -34.82 9.29 -2.73
C ASN A 123 -33.65 10.05 -3.42
N ASN A 124 -33.20 11.18 -2.87
CA ASN A 124 -32.14 12.02 -3.42
C ASN A 124 -30.88 12.10 -2.52
N PHE A 125 -30.81 11.35 -1.41
CA PHE A 125 -29.71 11.43 -0.43
C PHE A 125 -29.25 10.07 0.12
N ASP A 126 -28.84 9.15 -0.76
CA ASP A 126 -28.26 7.87 -0.34
C ASP A 126 -26.90 7.59 -0.99
N LYS A 127 -25.85 8.10 -0.33
CA LYS A 127 -24.52 7.47 -0.27
C LYS A 127 -23.75 8.01 0.95
N ILE A 128 -24.32 7.78 2.14
CA ILE A 128 -23.54 7.86 3.38
C ILE A 128 -22.53 6.71 3.31
N CYS A 129 -21.24 7.03 3.17
CA CYS A 129 -20.18 6.02 3.16
C CYS A 129 -20.31 5.13 4.41
N ASN A 130 -20.40 3.82 4.18
CA ASN A 130 -20.58 2.86 5.24
C ASN A 130 -19.30 2.84 6.11
N ILE A 131 -19.39 3.35 7.34
CA ILE A 131 -18.27 3.33 8.28
C ILE A 131 -18.00 1.87 8.64
N SER A 132 -16.98 1.27 8.03
CA SER A 132 -16.47 -0.02 8.48
C SER A 132 -16.04 0.12 9.94
N LYS A 133 -16.74 -0.57 10.83
CA LYS A 133 -16.48 -0.51 12.29
C LYS A 133 -15.25 -1.28 12.72
N HIS A 134 -14.51 -1.85 11.78
CA HIS A 134 -13.38 -2.71 12.05
C HIS A 134 -12.37 -2.55 10.91
N ARG A 135 -11.29 -1.79 11.14
CA ARG A 135 -10.12 -1.88 10.26
C ARG A 135 -9.51 -3.26 10.50
N VAL A 136 -9.26 -4.01 9.44
CA VAL A 136 -8.77 -5.39 9.59
C VAL A 136 -7.29 -5.43 9.93
N PHE A 137 -6.47 -4.66 9.21
CA PHE A 137 -5.04 -4.60 9.47
C PHE A 137 -4.72 -3.57 10.57
N ILE A 138 -4.14 -4.02 11.68
CA ILE A 138 -3.80 -3.18 12.83
C ILE A 138 -2.45 -3.63 13.39
N ASP A 139 -1.46 -2.75 13.41
CA ASP A 139 -0.29 -2.97 14.25
C ASP A 139 -0.71 -2.73 15.70
N SER A 140 -0.56 -3.75 16.54
CA SER A 140 -0.90 -3.67 17.97
C SER A 140 -0.06 -2.64 18.74
N GLN A 141 1.13 -2.28 18.25
CA GLN A 141 1.98 -1.24 18.81
C GLN A 141 1.52 0.17 18.41
N PHE A 142 0.99 0.34 17.19
CA PHE A 142 0.55 1.61 16.62
C PHE A 142 -0.88 1.49 16.08
N PRO A 143 -1.89 1.53 16.98
CA PRO A 143 -3.28 1.23 16.65
C PRO A 143 -3.96 2.35 15.85
N VAL A 144 -5.24 2.15 15.50
CA VAL A 144 -6.04 3.05 14.66
C VAL A 144 -5.98 4.51 15.13
N GLY A 145 -5.31 5.37 14.36
CA GLY A 145 -5.21 6.80 14.63
C GLY A 145 -3.94 7.23 15.38
N ASP A 146 -3.01 6.33 15.65
CA ASP A 146 -1.65 6.67 16.04
C ASP A 146 -0.88 7.33 14.86
N PRO A 147 0.00 8.33 15.07
CA PRO A 147 0.79 8.92 13.99
C PRO A 147 1.65 7.90 13.21
N PHE A 148 2.16 6.86 13.88
CA PHE A 148 2.99 5.81 13.28
C PHE A 148 2.19 4.61 12.75
N ASP A 149 0.86 4.64 12.86
CA ASP A 149 -0.07 3.63 12.33
C ASP A 149 0.26 3.27 10.87
N PRO A 150 0.81 2.07 10.58
CA PRO A 150 1.33 1.75 9.25
C PRO A 150 0.22 1.38 8.26
N PHE A 151 -0.96 0.98 8.77
CA PHE A 151 -2.11 0.54 7.98
C PHE A 151 -3.17 1.65 7.82
N GLU A 152 -2.78 2.90 8.04
CA GLU A 152 -3.60 4.08 7.77
C GLU A 152 -3.95 4.16 6.27
N LYS A 153 -5.24 4.40 5.96
CA LYS A 153 -5.75 4.29 4.57
C LYS A 153 -4.97 5.16 3.59
N SER A 154 -4.61 6.39 3.97
CA SER A 154 -3.90 7.30 3.07
C SER A 154 -2.48 6.84 2.77
N LYS A 155 -1.79 6.20 3.73
CA LYS A 155 -0.46 5.56 3.54
C LYS A 155 -0.57 4.41 2.55
N ILE A 156 -1.57 3.54 2.70
CA ILE A 156 -1.84 2.41 1.79
C ILE A 156 -2.17 2.89 0.38
N GLU A 157 -3.02 3.93 0.23
CA GLU A 157 -3.36 4.51 -1.07
C GLU A 157 -2.14 5.16 -1.76
N ARG A 158 -1.27 5.87 -1.01
CA ARG A 158 -0.01 6.43 -1.55
C ARG A 158 0.97 5.35 -1.97
N GLN A 159 1.25 4.37 -1.11
CA GLN A 159 2.13 3.24 -1.42
C GLN A 159 1.62 2.49 -2.67
N LEU A 160 0.31 2.22 -2.75
CA LEU A 160 -0.28 1.54 -3.91
C LEU A 160 -0.16 2.38 -5.19
N LYS A 161 -0.39 3.70 -5.13
CA LYS A 161 -0.18 4.61 -6.26
C LYS A 161 1.28 4.62 -6.71
N ALA A 162 2.21 4.68 -5.77
CA ALA A 162 3.65 4.63 -6.05
C ALA A 162 4.07 3.29 -6.67
N ARG A 163 3.55 2.17 -6.16
CA ARG A 163 3.82 0.81 -6.68
C ARG A 163 3.29 0.60 -8.10
N LEU A 164 2.10 1.10 -8.40
CA LEU A 164 1.51 1.09 -9.76
C LEU A 164 2.25 2.00 -10.74
N ALA A 165 3.03 2.98 -10.24
CA ALA A 165 3.87 3.86 -11.03
C ALA A 165 5.37 3.44 -11.03
N HIS A 166 5.70 2.31 -10.38
CA HIS A 166 7.08 1.82 -10.18
C HIS A 166 8.02 2.88 -9.57
N VAL A 167 7.53 3.66 -8.62
CA VAL A 167 8.31 4.64 -7.84
C VAL A 167 8.28 4.30 -6.35
N SER A 168 9.23 4.87 -5.60
CA SER A 168 9.25 4.77 -4.15
C SER A 168 8.24 5.73 -3.49
N SER A 169 7.81 5.39 -2.27
CA SER A 169 7.24 6.34 -1.30
C SER A 169 8.04 6.27 0.00
N PRO A 170 9.21 6.94 0.09
CA PRO A 170 10.06 6.89 1.29
C PRO A 170 9.36 7.43 2.54
N GLN A 171 8.42 8.37 2.37
CA GLN A 171 7.61 8.95 3.46
C GLN A 171 6.64 7.93 4.08
N ASP A 172 6.30 6.87 3.34
CA ASP A 172 5.47 5.76 3.79
C ASP A 172 6.29 4.47 3.99
N TYR A 173 7.61 4.60 4.22
CA TYR A 173 8.58 3.50 4.41
C TYR A 173 8.66 2.49 3.25
N MET A 174 8.32 2.90 2.03
CA MET A 174 8.38 2.08 0.82
C MET A 174 9.49 2.59 -0.12
N SER A 175 10.75 2.22 0.15
CA SER A 175 11.90 2.67 -0.64
C SER A 175 12.01 2.01 -2.02
N ASN A 176 11.37 0.86 -2.22
CA ASN A 176 11.57 -0.03 -3.36
C ASN A 176 10.38 0.00 -4.34
N GLN A 177 10.68 -0.13 -5.63
CA GLN A 177 9.73 0.08 -6.74
C GLN A 177 8.76 -1.09 -6.97
N TYR A 178 9.12 -2.29 -6.52
CA TYR A 178 8.41 -3.55 -6.73
C TYR A 178 8.17 -4.27 -5.39
N PRO A 179 7.40 -5.39 -5.34
CA PRO A 179 7.10 -6.11 -4.10
C PRO A 179 8.32 -6.40 -3.22
N ASP A 180 8.37 -5.79 -2.05
CA ASP A 180 9.52 -5.82 -1.16
C ASP A 180 9.24 -6.59 0.12
N GLN A 181 9.72 -7.82 0.16
CA GLN A 181 9.70 -8.70 1.34
C GLN A 181 10.67 -8.27 2.45
N ASN A 182 11.62 -7.36 2.17
CA ASN A 182 12.78 -7.05 3.01
C ASN A 182 13.48 -8.35 3.50
N ARG A 183 13.65 -8.54 4.82
CA ARG A 183 14.27 -9.74 5.42
C ARG A 183 13.27 -10.86 5.79
N SER A 184 12.00 -10.74 5.39
CA SER A 184 10.97 -11.76 5.68
C SER A 184 10.97 -12.92 4.66
N SER A 185 10.38 -14.05 5.06
CA SER A 185 10.28 -15.29 4.26
C SER A 185 9.17 -15.25 3.20
N LEU A 186 9.02 -14.11 2.51
CA LEU A 186 7.95 -13.81 1.56
C LEU A 186 8.41 -13.75 0.09
N CYS A 187 9.55 -14.36 -0.26
CA CYS A 187 10.12 -14.32 -1.63
C CYS A 187 9.24 -14.98 -2.71
N GLY A 188 8.58 -16.11 -2.41
CA GLY A 188 7.62 -16.72 -3.33
C GLY A 188 6.46 -15.78 -3.66
N PRO A 189 5.74 -15.26 -2.64
CA PRO A 189 4.75 -14.19 -2.82
C PRO A 189 5.29 -12.97 -3.57
N ALA A 190 6.51 -12.50 -3.27
CA ALA A 190 7.13 -11.37 -3.94
C ALA A 190 7.32 -11.61 -5.45
N ALA A 191 7.88 -12.76 -5.83
CA ALA A 191 8.12 -13.13 -7.23
C ALA A 191 6.82 -13.29 -8.02
N PHE A 192 5.79 -13.91 -7.42
CA PHE A 192 4.48 -14.02 -8.04
C PHE A 192 3.77 -12.65 -8.17
N LEU A 193 3.76 -11.85 -7.11
CA LEU A 193 3.11 -10.53 -7.11
C LEU A 193 3.85 -9.51 -7.97
N TYR A 194 5.16 -9.68 -8.21
CA TYR A 194 5.89 -8.93 -9.21
C TYR A 194 5.32 -9.19 -10.61
N ALA A 195 5.19 -10.46 -11.02
CA ALA A 195 4.58 -10.81 -12.31
C ALA A 195 3.13 -10.29 -12.42
N LEU A 196 2.34 -10.42 -11.36
CA LEU A 196 0.97 -9.89 -11.31
C LEU A 196 0.92 -8.37 -11.48
N LEU A 197 1.81 -7.63 -10.82
CA LEU A 197 1.88 -6.17 -10.92
C LEU A 197 2.26 -5.71 -12.34
N ILE A 198 3.18 -6.41 -13.00
CA ILE A 198 3.62 -6.11 -14.37
C ILE A 198 2.51 -6.41 -15.40
N ASP A 199 1.80 -7.52 -15.23
CA ASP A 199 0.85 -8.01 -16.23
C ASP A 199 -0.58 -7.50 -16.04
N ASN A 200 -1.09 -7.55 -14.81
CA ASN A 200 -2.45 -7.18 -14.43
C ASN A 200 -2.44 -6.29 -13.18
N PRO A 201 -1.95 -5.03 -13.30
CA PRO A 201 -1.92 -4.06 -12.21
C PRO A 201 -3.31 -3.75 -11.62
N GLN A 202 -4.38 -3.95 -12.39
CA GLN A 202 -5.77 -3.81 -11.92
C GLN A 202 -6.12 -4.89 -10.88
N LEU A 203 -5.82 -6.16 -11.15
CA LEU A 203 -6.02 -7.27 -10.22
C LEU A 203 -5.11 -7.14 -8.99
N TYR A 204 -3.85 -6.73 -9.17
CA TYR A 204 -2.95 -6.39 -8.05
C TYR A 204 -3.55 -5.30 -7.14
N SER A 205 -4.07 -4.21 -7.73
CA SER A 205 -4.71 -3.10 -7.01
C SER A 205 -5.99 -3.54 -6.29
N GLN A 206 -6.84 -4.33 -6.95
CA GLN A 206 -8.08 -4.85 -6.38
C GLN A 206 -7.82 -5.76 -5.18
N TYR A 207 -6.87 -6.69 -5.32
CA TYR A 207 -6.45 -7.61 -4.27
C TYR A 207 -6.05 -6.91 -2.97
N ILE A 208 -5.18 -5.89 -3.06
CA ILE A 208 -4.74 -5.08 -1.90
C ILE A 208 -5.91 -4.30 -1.29
N LYS A 209 -6.75 -3.67 -2.12
CA LYS A 209 -7.91 -2.89 -1.67
C LYS A 209 -8.92 -3.77 -0.93
N ASP A 210 -9.24 -4.95 -1.44
CA ASP A 210 -10.22 -5.84 -0.83
C ASP A 210 -9.73 -6.41 0.51
N LEU A 211 -8.44 -6.80 0.58
CA LEU A 211 -7.79 -7.19 1.83
C LEU A 211 -7.85 -6.06 2.86
N TRP A 212 -7.42 -4.84 2.51
CA TRP A 212 -7.42 -3.73 3.47
C TRP A 212 -8.84 -3.36 3.95
N ASN A 213 -9.82 -3.31 3.04
CA ASN A 213 -11.19 -2.91 3.37
C ASN A 213 -11.99 -3.98 4.13
N SER A 214 -11.75 -5.27 3.85
CA SER A 214 -12.65 -6.36 4.29
C SER A 214 -11.96 -7.59 4.90
N GLY A 215 -10.62 -7.64 4.86
CA GLY A 215 -9.84 -8.80 5.34
C GLY A 215 -9.93 -10.03 4.46
N LYS A 216 -10.49 -9.89 3.25
CA LYS A 216 -10.77 -10.97 2.31
C LYS A 216 -10.62 -10.43 0.90
N ALA A 217 -10.07 -11.21 -0.01
CA ALA A 217 -9.99 -10.83 -1.42
C ALA A 217 -10.14 -12.05 -2.33
N MET A 218 -10.49 -11.78 -3.58
CA MET A 218 -10.37 -12.74 -4.67
C MET A 218 -9.13 -12.41 -5.48
N LEU A 219 -8.23 -13.38 -5.62
CA LEU A 219 -7.07 -13.33 -6.48
C LEU A 219 -7.33 -14.27 -7.67
N GLY A 220 -8.10 -13.76 -8.64
CA GLY A 220 -8.76 -14.60 -9.64
C GLY A 220 -9.77 -15.53 -8.96
N SER A 221 -9.61 -16.84 -9.12
CA SER A 221 -10.44 -17.86 -8.45
C SER A 221 -9.99 -18.20 -7.02
N LEU A 222 -8.78 -17.80 -6.60
CA LEU A 222 -8.31 -18.03 -5.23
C LEU A 222 -8.97 -17.04 -4.27
N LYS A 223 -9.73 -17.57 -3.31
CA LYS A 223 -10.17 -16.81 -2.16
C LYS A 223 -9.04 -16.71 -1.15
N VAL A 224 -8.61 -15.49 -0.85
CA VAL A 224 -7.63 -15.19 0.19
C VAL A 224 -8.37 -14.66 1.42
N THR A 225 -8.11 -15.24 2.59
CA THR A 225 -8.66 -14.81 3.89
C THR A 225 -7.58 -14.98 4.96
N PRO A 226 -6.71 -13.97 5.19
CA PRO A 226 -5.68 -14.02 6.22
C PRO A 226 -6.23 -14.31 7.62
N SER A 227 -5.40 -14.97 8.42
CA SER A 227 -5.56 -15.22 9.85
C SER A 227 -5.62 -13.92 10.65
N HIS A 228 -6.10 -14.03 11.89
CA HIS A 228 -6.07 -12.90 12.81
C HIS A 228 -4.65 -12.40 13.06
N GLY A 229 -3.66 -13.31 13.17
CA GLY A 229 -2.25 -12.99 13.37
C GLY A 229 -1.63 -12.23 12.19
N CYS A 230 -1.91 -12.64 10.95
CA CYS A 230 -1.47 -11.92 9.75
C CYS A 230 -2.06 -10.50 9.68
N CYS A 231 -3.32 -10.33 10.11
CA CYS A 231 -3.97 -9.02 10.18
C CYS A 231 -3.50 -8.16 11.36
N HIS A 232 -3.00 -8.77 12.44
CA HIS A 232 -2.59 -8.09 13.67
C HIS A 232 -1.13 -8.41 14.00
N PRO A 233 -0.18 -8.04 13.12
CA PRO A 233 1.17 -8.57 13.18
C PRO A 233 1.94 -8.07 14.41
N VAL A 234 2.77 -8.94 14.98
CA VAL A 234 3.56 -8.64 16.18
C VAL A 234 4.96 -8.16 15.81
N LYS A 235 5.46 -7.12 16.50
CA LYS A 235 6.79 -6.50 16.27
C LYS A 235 6.99 -6.05 14.81
N TYR A 236 5.93 -5.65 14.15
CA TYR A 236 5.91 -5.31 12.72
C TYR A 236 6.58 -3.96 12.43
N THR A 237 6.33 -2.98 13.27
CA THR A 237 6.95 -1.65 13.21
C THR A 237 8.02 -1.51 14.31
N LYS A 238 9.04 -0.70 14.07
CA LYS A 238 10.02 -0.29 15.10
C LYS A 238 9.44 0.85 15.93
N THR A 239 10.01 1.10 17.12
CA THR A 239 9.64 2.26 17.94
C THR A 239 9.87 3.63 17.28
N SER A 240 10.60 3.68 16.16
CA SER A 240 10.80 4.84 15.30
C SER A 240 9.68 5.07 14.26
N GLY A 241 8.66 4.21 14.21
CA GLY A 241 7.62 4.21 13.18
C GLY A 241 8.00 3.50 11.88
N GLU A 242 9.25 3.05 11.73
CA GLU A 242 9.73 2.34 10.54
C GLU A 242 9.23 0.89 10.50
N THR A 243 8.52 0.52 9.44
CA THR A 243 8.00 -0.85 9.23
C THR A 243 9.07 -1.82 8.74
N LEU A 244 9.07 -3.06 9.22
CA LEU A 244 10.02 -4.09 8.76
C LEU A 244 9.80 -4.53 7.30
N VAL A 245 8.58 -4.40 6.80
CA VAL A 245 8.15 -4.67 5.41
C VAL A 245 7.19 -3.53 5.05
N PRO A 246 7.17 -2.95 3.84
CA PRO A 246 6.19 -1.90 3.50
C PRO A 246 4.74 -2.36 3.72
N ALA A 247 3.85 -1.45 4.07
CA ALA A 247 2.51 -1.83 4.53
C ALA A 247 1.64 -2.50 3.45
N ILE A 248 1.73 -2.08 2.19
CA ILE A 248 1.04 -2.80 1.08
C ILE A 248 1.66 -4.18 0.82
N ASP A 249 2.95 -4.32 1.10
CA ASP A 249 3.73 -5.53 0.88
C ASP A 249 3.43 -6.57 1.96
N TRP A 250 3.25 -6.14 3.22
CA TRP A 250 2.69 -6.98 4.26
C TRP A 250 1.26 -7.40 3.92
N ILE A 251 0.36 -6.45 3.64
CA ILE A 251 -1.05 -6.76 3.30
C ILE A 251 -1.13 -7.79 2.18
N SER A 252 -0.39 -7.62 1.09
CA SER A 252 -0.45 -8.52 -0.07
C SER A 252 0.29 -9.84 0.13
N MET A 253 1.58 -9.82 0.48
CA MET A 253 2.39 -11.04 0.53
C MET A 253 2.12 -11.89 1.77
N ALA A 254 1.96 -11.28 2.94
CA ALA A 254 1.71 -12.05 4.16
C ALA A 254 0.34 -12.73 4.07
N SER A 255 -0.69 -12.04 3.56
CA SER A 255 -2.02 -12.65 3.36
C SER A 255 -2.00 -13.80 2.35
N LEU A 256 -1.22 -13.69 1.27
CA LEU A 256 -1.07 -14.78 0.30
C LEU A 256 -0.36 -16.00 0.90
N ARG A 257 0.67 -15.78 1.72
CA ARG A 257 1.43 -16.83 2.40
C ARG A 257 0.64 -17.50 3.53
N ASP A 258 -0.03 -16.72 4.35
CA ASP A 258 -0.88 -17.19 5.43
C ASP A 258 -2.03 -18.07 4.89
N ASN A 259 -2.63 -17.67 3.76
CA ASN A 259 -3.66 -18.46 3.09
C ASN A 259 -3.12 -19.73 2.38
N GLU A 260 -1.81 -19.84 2.09
CA GLU A 260 -1.19 -21.10 1.66
C GLU A 260 -1.05 -22.06 2.86
N ASN A 261 -0.61 -21.53 4.00
CA ASN A 261 -0.42 -22.26 5.25
C ASN A 261 -1.73 -22.42 6.03
N HIS A 262 -2.75 -23.08 5.48
CA HIS A 262 -4.06 -23.31 6.15
C HIS A 262 -4.01 -23.96 7.57
N SER A 263 -2.83 -24.41 8.03
CA SER A 263 -2.61 -24.99 9.36
C SER A 263 -1.71 -24.13 10.28
N PHE A 264 -1.14 -23.01 9.81
CA PHE A 264 -0.19 -22.18 10.59
C PHE A 264 -0.29 -20.68 10.24
N ASP A 265 -0.69 -19.87 11.21
CA ASP A 265 -0.74 -18.40 11.09
C ASP A 265 0.65 -17.80 10.83
N TYR A 266 0.77 -16.88 9.86
CA TYR A 266 1.97 -16.08 9.60
C TYR A 266 1.83 -14.70 10.25
N SER A 267 2.42 -14.52 11.44
CA SER A 267 2.06 -13.44 12.38
C SER A 267 3.13 -12.35 12.56
N SER A 268 4.35 -12.59 12.08
CA SER A 268 5.48 -11.66 12.20
C SER A 268 6.37 -11.70 10.96
N PRO A 269 6.96 -10.56 10.52
CA PRO A 269 8.03 -10.55 9.52
C PRO A 269 9.25 -11.41 9.86
N THR A 270 9.40 -11.79 11.14
CA THR A 270 10.49 -12.65 11.63
C THR A 270 10.09 -14.12 11.77
N ASP A 271 8.87 -14.52 11.41
CA ASP A 271 8.45 -15.92 11.49
C ASP A 271 9.19 -16.74 10.42
N THR A 272 10.09 -17.61 10.87
CA THR A 272 10.96 -18.45 10.03
C THR A 272 10.33 -19.80 9.67
N LEU A 273 8.99 -19.88 9.70
CA LEU A 273 8.19 -21.09 9.52
C LEU A 273 8.69 -21.89 8.31
N SER A 274 9.17 -23.11 8.59
CA SER A 274 10.18 -23.78 7.76
C SER A 274 9.68 -24.11 6.36
N GLY A 275 10.20 -23.40 5.37
CA GLY A 275 9.97 -23.67 3.95
C GLY A 275 9.94 -22.39 3.13
N ALA A 276 10.89 -22.28 2.19
CA ALA A 276 10.66 -21.46 1.02
C ALA A 276 9.37 -21.93 0.34
N THR A 277 8.55 -21.01 -0.15
CA THR A 277 7.32 -21.32 -0.92
C THR A 277 7.62 -22.41 -1.94
N LEU A 278 6.87 -23.51 -1.92
CA LEU A 278 7.13 -24.61 -2.84
C LEU A 278 6.75 -24.21 -4.28
N PRO A 279 7.42 -24.77 -5.31
CA PRO A 279 7.05 -24.52 -6.71
C PRO A 279 5.56 -24.76 -7.00
N ASP A 280 4.97 -25.76 -6.34
CA ASP A 280 3.53 -26.09 -6.44
C ASP A 280 2.61 -24.97 -5.92
N ALA A 281 3.03 -24.18 -4.93
CA ALA A 281 2.27 -23.05 -4.42
C ALA A 281 2.25 -21.88 -5.42
N ILE A 282 3.40 -21.55 -6.02
CA ILE A 282 3.47 -20.54 -7.11
C ILE A 282 2.64 -21.00 -8.31
N ALA A 283 2.74 -22.27 -8.71
CA ALA A 283 1.92 -22.85 -9.76
C ALA A 283 0.41 -22.76 -9.44
N GLY A 284 0.03 -22.98 -8.18
CA GLY A 284 -1.35 -22.79 -7.69
C GLY A 284 -1.85 -21.36 -7.84
N TRP A 285 -1.06 -20.36 -7.43
CA TRP A 285 -1.42 -18.94 -7.56
C TRP A 285 -1.52 -18.50 -9.03
N VAL A 286 -0.59 -18.94 -9.89
CA VAL A 286 -0.60 -18.72 -11.35
C VAL A 286 -1.89 -19.24 -11.98
N ASN A 287 -2.25 -20.50 -11.71
CA ASN A 287 -3.48 -21.09 -12.23
C ASN A 287 -4.73 -20.36 -11.68
N SER A 288 -4.67 -19.87 -10.44
CA SER A 288 -5.78 -19.16 -9.80
C SER A 288 -6.10 -17.83 -10.48
N VAL A 289 -5.10 -17.10 -10.98
CA VAL A 289 -5.28 -15.87 -11.77
C VAL A 289 -5.57 -16.13 -13.25
N GLY A 290 -5.87 -17.38 -13.64
CA GLY A 290 -6.22 -17.75 -15.02
C GLY A 290 -5.04 -17.84 -15.98
N SER A 291 -3.80 -17.70 -15.48
CA SER A 291 -2.60 -17.96 -16.28
C SER A 291 -2.33 -19.46 -16.41
N LYS A 292 -1.52 -19.84 -17.40
CA LYS A 292 -1.10 -21.22 -17.66
C LYS A 292 0.32 -21.45 -17.17
N VAL A 293 0.48 -22.35 -16.21
CA VAL A 293 1.77 -22.98 -15.91
C VAL A 293 2.23 -23.82 -17.12
N VAL A 294 3.45 -23.56 -17.58
CA VAL A 294 4.10 -24.23 -18.71
C VAL A 294 5.05 -25.31 -18.21
N TYR A 295 5.74 -25.02 -17.11
CA TYR A 295 6.63 -25.93 -16.42
C TYR A 295 6.60 -25.63 -14.92
N ASN A 296 6.68 -26.70 -14.13
CA ASN A 296 6.87 -26.65 -12.69
C ASN A 296 7.85 -27.79 -12.36
N SER A 297 8.96 -27.47 -11.68
CA SER A 297 9.95 -28.48 -11.29
C SER A 297 9.44 -29.48 -10.25
N GLY A 298 8.31 -29.18 -9.60
CA GLY A 298 7.85 -29.88 -8.42
C GLY A 298 8.82 -29.72 -7.25
N THR A 299 8.58 -30.48 -6.19
CA THR A 299 9.38 -30.42 -4.96
C THR A 299 10.64 -31.31 -5.06
N SER A 300 11.69 -30.79 -5.69
CA SER A 300 13.06 -31.33 -5.60
C SER A 300 13.98 -30.27 -4.98
N LEU A 301 14.43 -30.51 -3.75
CA LEU A 301 15.16 -29.53 -2.94
C LEU A 301 16.65 -29.87 -2.75
N VAL A 302 17.16 -30.89 -3.44
CA VAL A 302 18.41 -31.59 -3.09
C VAL A 302 19.53 -31.42 -4.12
N LEU A 303 19.21 -31.20 -5.40
CA LEU A 303 20.19 -31.12 -6.48
C LEU A 303 20.06 -29.81 -7.25
N SER A 304 21.20 -29.16 -7.46
CA SER A 304 21.30 -28.01 -8.36
C SER A 304 21.25 -28.44 -9.83
N TRP A 305 20.82 -27.53 -10.71
CA TRP A 305 20.53 -27.83 -12.11
C TRP A 305 21.80 -27.92 -12.98
N PRO A 306 21.85 -28.82 -13.98
CA PRO A 306 22.93 -28.84 -14.98
C PRO A 306 22.81 -27.67 -15.95
N ILE A 307 23.94 -27.31 -16.58
CA ILE A 307 24.05 -26.21 -17.55
C ILE A 307 23.00 -26.29 -18.67
N GLU A 308 22.69 -27.49 -19.17
CA GLU A 308 21.66 -27.69 -20.19
C GLU A 308 20.27 -27.22 -19.77
N GLN A 309 19.88 -27.44 -18.50
CA GLN A 309 18.59 -26.97 -17.98
C GLN A 309 18.57 -25.46 -17.78
N VAL A 310 19.70 -24.85 -17.39
CA VAL A 310 19.84 -23.38 -17.31
C VAL A 310 19.75 -22.72 -18.70
N ILE A 311 20.39 -23.30 -19.72
CA ILE A 311 20.25 -22.84 -21.12
C ILE A 311 18.80 -23.01 -21.60
N TRP A 312 18.14 -24.11 -21.22
CA TRP A 312 16.73 -24.34 -21.53
C TRP A 312 15.80 -23.30 -20.88
N LEU A 313 15.99 -22.93 -19.60
CA LEU A 313 15.29 -21.80 -18.95
C LEU A 313 15.49 -20.50 -19.72
N ASN A 314 16.73 -20.23 -20.15
CA ASN A 314 17.12 -19.00 -20.86
C ASN A 314 16.35 -18.79 -22.18
N ASN A 315 15.78 -19.86 -22.75
CA ASN A 315 14.96 -19.80 -23.96
C ASN A 315 13.52 -19.34 -23.70
N TYR A 316 13.02 -19.39 -22.46
CA TYR A 316 11.67 -18.92 -22.13
C TYR A 316 11.58 -17.41 -21.87
N ILE A 317 12.70 -16.75 -21.55
CA ILE A 317 12.75 -15.30 -21.31
C ILE A 317 12.28 -14.54 -22.55
N SER A 318 11.07 -13.98 -22.45
CA SER A 318 10.36 -13.23 -23.48
C SER A 318 9.11 -12.56 -22.86
N PRO A 319 8.47 -11.57 -23.53
CA PRO A 319 7.29 -10.88 -22.99
C PRO A 319 6.04 -11.76 -22.75
N ASP A 320 6.03 -13.01 -23.25
CA ASP A 320 4.90 -13.93 -23.15
C ASP A 320 5.01 -14.90 -21.94
N TYR A 321 6.16 -14.95 -21.26
CA TYR A 321 6.42 -15.90 -20.17
C TYR A 321 7.19 -15.26 -19.01
N HIS A 322 6.85 -15.68 -17.79
CA HIS A 322 7.61 -15.43 -16.58
C HIS A 322 8.40 -16.67 -16.18
N VAL A 323 9.62 -16.46 -15.69
CA VAL A 323 10.54 -17.51 -15.26
C VAL A 323 10.92 -17.25 -13.80
N ALA A 324 10.08 -17.76 -12.89
CA ALA A 324 10.36 -17.73 -11.46
C ALA A 324 11.32 -18.87 -11.12
N VAL A 325 12.40 -18.57 -10.40
CA VAL A 325 13.48 -19.53 -10.13
C VAL A 325 13.78 -19.59 -8.63
N LEU A 326 13.76 -20.82 -8.10
CA LEU A 326 14.16 -21.14 -6.74
C LEU A 326 15.69 -21.30 -6.72
N ILE A 327 16.33 -20.42 -5.97
CA ILE A 327 17.78 -20.33 -5.85
C ILE A 327 18.25 -20.59 -4.42
N ASN A 328 19.55 -20.89 -4.30
CA ASN A 328 20.28 -20.55 -3.09
C ASN A 328 20.62 -19.04 -3.11
N ASP A 329 20.32 -18.35 -2.02
CA ASP A 329 20.47 -16.90 -1.90
C ASP A 329 21.93 -16.42 -1.96
N GLY A 330 22.93 -17.29 -1.76
CA GLY A 330 24.35 -16.98 -1.93
C GLY A 330 24.75 -16.52 -3.35
N LEU A 331 23.85 -16.68 -4.33
CA LEU A 331 23.95 -16.10 -5.67
C LEU A 331 23.85 -14.55 -5.67
N ILE A 332 23.18 -13.98 -4.67
CA ILE A 332 22.86 -12.54 -4.54
C ILE A 332 23.07 -11.96 -3.13
N SER A 333 23.42 -12.80 -2.14
CA SER A 333 23.76 -12.44 -0.76
C SER A 333 25.07 -13.10 -0.32
N ASP A 334 25.58 -12.74 0.86
CA ASP A 334 26.73 -13.41 1.50
C ASP A 334 26.29 -14.62 2.36
N SER A 335 25.40 -15.45 1.81
CA SER A 335 24.92 -16.69 2.41
C SER A 335 25.87 -17.86 2.12
N TRP A 336 26.14 -18.66 3.16
CA TRP A 336 27.01 -19.84 3.11
C TRP A 336 26.22 -21.16 3.02
N ASN A 337 24.89 -21.08 2.92
CA ASN A 337 24.04 -22.25 2.78
C ASN A 337 24.22 -22.89 1.41
N MET A 338 24.07 -24.21 1.31
CA MET A 338 24.07 -24.95 0.03
C MET A 338 22.70 -25.58 -0.27
N THR A 339 21.64 -24.88 0.11
CA THR A 339 20.24 -25.32 0.00
C THR A 339 19.41 -24.26 -0.71
N PRO A 340 18.26 -24.62 -1.32
CA PRO A 340 17.31 -23.64 -1.84
C PRO A 340 16.75 -22.79 -0.70
N THR A 341 16.88 -21.47 -0.80
CA THR A 341 16.50 -20.51 0.26
C THR A 341 15.67 -19.34 -0.23
N HIS A 342 15.67 -19.01 -1.53
CA HIS A 342 15.07 -17.77 -2.02
C HIS A 342 14.49 -17.88 -3.44
N TRP A 343 13.45 -17.11 -3.74
CA TRP A 343 12.87 -17.00 -5.09
C TRP A 343 13.27 -15.69 -5.75
N ILE A 344 13.62 -15.77 -7.03
CA ILE A 344 13.83 -14.63 -7.92
C ILE A 344 12.94 -14.75 -9.15
N MET A 345 12.72 -13.65 -9.86
CA MET A 345 12.21 -13.67 -11.22
C MET A 345 13.35 -13.30 -12.17
N TRP A 346 13.62 -14.10 -13.20
CA TRP A 346 14.53 -13.70 -14.27
C TRP A 346 13.83 -12.67 -15.16
N THR A 347 14.34 -11.43 -15.22
CA THR A 347 13.78 -10.37 -16.07
C THR A 347 14.53 -10.26 -17.40
N GLY A 348 15.83 -10.57 -17.38
CA GLY A 348 16.68 -10.69 -18.56
C GLY A 348 17.14 -12.14 -18.82
N LYS A 349 17.83 -12.33 -19.93
CA LYS A 349 18.54 -13.58 -20.23
C LYS A 349 19.82 -13.67 -19.41
N VAL A 350 20.23 -14.89 -19.05
CA VAL A 350 21.60 -15.16 -18.63
C VAL A 350 22.50 -14.91 -19.84
N THR A 351 23.44 -13.98 -19.71
CA THR A 351 24.35 -13.54 -20.78
C THR A 351 25.81 -13.67 -20.35
N THR A 352 26.74 -13.76 -21.30
CA THR A 352 28.16 -13.63 -20.98
C THR A 352 28.47 -12.20 -20.53
N MET A 353 29.35 -12.01 -19.55
CA MET A 353 29.72 -10.66 -19.10
C MET A 353 30.43 -9.86 -20.21
N GLN A 354 31.24 -10.53 -21.05
CA GLN A 354 32.11 -9.88 -22.03
C GLN A 354 31.40 -9.50 -23.34
N SER A 355 30.62 -10.41 -23.93
CA SER A 355 29.96 -10.16 -25.23
C SER A 355 28.47 -9.83 -25.10
N LYS A 356 27.91 -9.92 -23.89
CA LYS A 356 26.49 -9.72 -23.56
C LYS A 356 25.54 -10.54 -24.44
N GLN A 357 26.04 -11.63 -25.02
CA GLN A 357 25.25 -12.61 -25.76
C GLN A 357 24.61 -13.60 -24.79
N PRO A 358 23.37 -14.06 -25.03
CA PRO A 358 22.75 -15.13 -24.24
C PRO A 358 23.62 -16.38 -24.20
N VAL A 359 23.70 -17.03 -23.04
CA VAL A 359 24.43 -18.31 -22.92
C VAL A 359 23.71 -19.42 -23.67
N ASP A 360 24.51 -20.26 -24.32
CA ASP A 360 24.07 -21.37 -25.17
C ASP A 360 24.93 -22.64 -24.91
N LYS A 361 24.64 -23.71 -25.65
CA LYS A 361 25.37 -24.99 -25.54
C LYS A 361 26.85 -24.94 -25.93
N ASN A 362 27.30 -23.85 -26.58
CA ASN A 362 28.68 -23.65 -27.02
C ASN A 362 29.46 -22.75 -26.04
N THR A 363 28.77 -22.15 -25.05
CA THR A 363 29.36 -21.24 -24.07
C THR A 363 30.21 -22.04 -23.07
N PRO A 364 31.52 -21.77 -22.94
CA PRO A 364 32.38 -22.53 -22.02
C PRO A 364 31.97 -22.41 -20.56
N ASP A 365 32.02 -23.52 -19.81
CA ASP A 365 31.76 -23.64 -18.36
C ASP A 365 32.32 -22.49 -17.50
N ASN A 366 33.56 -22.05 -17.81
CA ASN A 366 34.31 -21.04 -17.06
C ASN A 366 34.02 -19.60 -17.51
N THR A 367 33.12 -19.38 -18.47
CA THR A 367 32.73 -18.04 -18.93
C THR A 367 32.00 -17.33 -17.80
N LEU A 368 32.41 -16.10 -17.47
CA LEU A 368 31.67 -15.26 -16.52
C LEU A 368 30.32 -14.85 -17.09
N VAL A 369 29.26 -14.99 -16.28
CA VAL A 369 27.88 -14.70 -16.67
C VAL A 369 27.26 -13.59 -15.83
N ASP A 370 26.27 -12.93 -16.41
CA ASP A 370 25.43 -11.92 -15.77
C ASP A 370 23.96 -12.24 -16.06
N LEU A 371 23.08 -11.84 -15.15
CA LEU A 371 21.63 -12.02 -15.25
C LEU A 371 20.95 -10.81 -14.63
N GLU A 372 20.00 -10.22 -15.35
CA GLU A 372 19.06 -9.26 -14.78
C GLU A 372 17.89 -10.02 -14.13
N LEU A 373 17.62 -9.71 -12.87
CA LEU A 373 16.60 -10.38 -12.07
C LEU A 373 15.87 -9.40 -11.15
N PHE A 374 14.64 -9.76 -10.79
CA PHE A 374 13.92 -9.15 -9.67
C PHE A 374 14.17 -9.93 -8.38
N SER A 375 14.52 -9.20 -7.32
CA SER A 375 14.66 -9.68 -5.93
C SER A 375 14.59 -8.50 -4.95
N TRP A 376 14.06 -8.71 -3.75
CA TRP A 376 13.99 -7.69 -2.67
C TRP A 376 13.50 -6.31 -3.16
N GLY A 377 12.35 -6.28 -3.84
CA GLY A 377 11.71 -5.04 -4.29
C GLY A 377 12.38 -4.31 -5.46
N ASN A 378 13.45 -4.86 -6.05
CA ASN A 378 14.25 -4.20 -7.08
C ASN A 378 14.54 -5.13 -8.27
N ILE A 379 14.83 -4.52 -9.42
CA ILE A 379 15.45 -5.20 -10.58
C ILE A 379 16.92 -4.80 -10.62
N ALA A 380 17.82 -5.78 -10.71
CA ALA A 380 19.26 -5.57 -10.75
C ALA A 380 19.97 -6.70 -11.50
N TYR A 381 21.20 -6.43 -11.95
CA TYR A 381 22.13 -7.43 -12.47
C TYR A 381 22.86 -8.14 -11.33
N LEU A 382 23.20 -9.43 -11.50
CA LEU A 382 24.06 -10.16 -10.54
C LEU A 382 25.34 -9.40 -10.21
N SER A 383 25.96 -8.79 -11.21
CA SER A 383 27.15 -7.96 -11.06
C SER A 383 26.96 -6.75 -10.12
N GLN A 384 25.74 -6.23 -9.97
CA GLN A 384 25.41 -5.14 -9.06
C GLN A 384 25.27 -5.58 -7.59
N TYR A 385 25.05 -6.87 -7.32
CA TYR A 385 25.16 -7.46 -5.99
C TYR A 385 26.63 -7.70 -5.55
N GLY A 386 27.61 -7.27 -6.36
CA GLY A 386 29.03 -7.54 -6.13
C GLY A 386 29.44 -8.99 -6.40
N LYS A 387 28.58 -9.75 -7.10
CA LYS A 387 28.74 -11.17 -7.37
C LYS A 387 29.29 -11.39 -8.78
N SER A 388 30.14 -12.40 -8.93
CA SER A 388 30.71 -12.79 -10.22
C SER A 388 30.83 -14.31 -10.24
N HIS A 389 30.17 -14.94 -11.20
CA HIS A 389 30.07 -16.40 -11.30
C HIS A 389 30.43 -16.85 -12.71
N THR A 390 31.15 -17.96 -12.81
CA THR A 390 31.21 -18.70 -14.07
C THR A 390 29.85 -19.33 -14.38
N LEU A 391 29.55 -19.67 -15.63
CA LEU A 391 28.35 -20.40 -16.01
C LEU A 391 28.18 -21.68 -15.16
N LYS A 392 29.27 -22.41 -14.93
CA LYS A 392 29.30 -23.61 -14.08
C LYS A 392 29.00 -23.32 -12.61
N ASP A 393 29.49 -22.19 -12.08
CA ASP A 393 29.23 -21.80 -10.70
C ASP A 393 27.80 -21.29 -10.51
N PHE A 394 27.30 -20.47 -11.44
CA PHE A 394 25.92 -19.98 -11.47
C PHE A 394 24.91 -21.12 -11.36
N CYS A 395 25.11 -22.20 -12.13
CA CYS A 395 24.23 -23.37 -12.13
C CYS A 395 24.10 -24.05 -10.75
N LYS A 396 25.14 -23.99 -9.89
CA LYS A 396 25.11 -24.57 -8.53
C LYS A 396 24.09 -23.88 -7.61
N TYR A 397 23.67 -22.67 -7.94
CA TYR A 397 22.69 -21.91 -7.17
C TYR A 397 21.25 -22.13 -7.64
N ILE A 398 21.00 -22.86 -8.73
CA ILE A 398 19.65 -23.04 -9.31
C ILE A 398 19.08 -24.40 -8.88
N TYR A 399 17.94 -24.42 -8.19
CA TYR A 399 17.36 -25.65 -7.60
C TYR A 399 15.97 -25.99 -8.14
N GLY A 400 15.20 -25.02 -8.60
CA GLY A 400 13.85 -25.24 -9.13
C GLY A 400 13.35 -24.06 -9.96
N ALA A 401 12.28 -24.26 -10.70
CA ALA A 401 11.66 -23.19 -11.48
C ALA A 401 10.17 -23.44 -11.71
N VAL A 402 9.42 -22.34 -11.82
CA VAL A 402 8.06 -22.31 -12.35
C VAL A 402 8.05 -21.35 -13.53
N ILE A 403 7.74 -21.90 -14.72
CA ILE A 403 7.56 -21.12 -15.94
C ILE A 403 6.07 -21.03 -16.19
N PHE A 404 5.58 -19.82 -16.39
CA PHE A 404 4.16 -19.59 -16.67
C PHE A 404 3.98 -18.51 -17.72
N LYS A 405 2.83 -18.53 -18.39
CA LYS A 405 2.48 -17.48 -19.35
C LYS A 405 2.22 -16.15 -18.66
N LYS A 406 2.31 -15.07 -19.43
CA LYS A 406 1.76 -13.77 -19.06
C LYS A 406 0.36 -13.92 -18.43
N ILE A 407 0.14 -13.26 -17.30
CA ILE A 407 -1.14 -13.24 -16.60
C ILE A 407 -2.14 -12.41 -17.42
N PRO A 408 -3.37 -12.91 -17.67
CA PRO A 408 -4.37 -12.23 -18.50
C PRO A 408 -5.04 -11.03 -17.80
#